data_AF-A0A9N8EMK1-F1
#
_entry.id   AF-A0A9N8EMK1-F1
#
_cell.length_a   1.000
_cell.length_b   1.000
_cell.length_c   1.000
_cell.angle_alpha   90.00
_cell.angle_beta   90.00
_cell.angle_gamma   90.00
#
_symmetry.space_group_name_H-M   'P 1'
#
loop_
_entity.id
_entity.type
_entity.pdbx_description
1 polymer ?
#
loop_
_entity_poly.entity_id
_entity_poly.type
_entity_poly.pdbx_seq_one_letter_code
_entity_poly.pdbx_strand_id
1 'polypeptide(L)'
;MANMHTDPSFHRSLFLEQTFIDSPRFGHSNKFSHLFNDARRDDYLIGISTVALILACIFLCWLLFLLMLKCCGGKSRVGFLSGAQYDATTPTGDVNRRPTRGRVVFGLSAIGMITFTMLMVFLGLPGLENMSSDLSDGADLGADILRDGETATGAFVAGSRRILATRDVAVESLKLAFRTGKTIAPAAEIVDPLLLNSTATTNATNATESSPNHLNFAVQNKVRRVLDSLEAINETAQKEGSDLIDTLEAGEERFRTLSDSLDDVDLMTLQISMGVGLILLPFVLLLIMIAVASGVKNSCLQCFTFFLIPLFVALILFLLIMTALAAISGILNADFCHSGFDNTHDSTLLEILTQSGSDRDSFAFRSTTYVLRNCVPPTEPIAYPLDFMEAFETKIRVAVENVATLSEEIETLGVEKLSQDLKFDVASMQEELATFEERVAESIETVGYALADLGCERLREIYDIAIGEAICDYTGVLWTFFSFLAMTFFACLMLTFRAVLFPVSSHLPVVGSDELENSAKDKGEEDDSKDSEGTGTGAEPSADEFMDEPEGDEPEGSTNEDQGETERGEDGDPEPSPEYAVPVIVKGVGFDEDPDPSGTGIVVIPQPPGAEFDCIIWV
;
A
#
# COMPACT_ATOMS: atom_id res chain seq x y z
N MET A 1 -30.28 -11.53 -3.36
CA MET A 1 -29.52 -12.49 -4.19
C MET A 1 -29.79 -12.17 -5.65
N ALA A 2 -29.13 -11.12 -6.13
CA ALA A 2 -29.18 -10.72 -7.54
C ALA A 2 -28.12 -11.52 -8.29
N ASN A 3 -28.44 -11.97 -9.50
CA ASN A 3 -27.52 -12.62 -10.42
C ASN A 3 -26.38 -11.64 -10.72
N MET A 4 -25.27 -11.80 -10.00
CA MET A 4 -24.00 -11.16 -10.28
C MET A 4 -23.53 -11.77 -11.61
N HIS A 5 -23.76 -11.04 -12.70
CA HIS A 5 -23.16 -11.36 -13.99
C HIS A 5 -21.65 -11.34 -13.79
N THR A 6 -21.04 -12.52 -13.70
CA THR A 6 -19.59 -12.68 -13.64
C THR A 6 -19.02 -12.18 -14.97
N ASP A 7 -18.57 -10.94 -14.97
CA ASP A 7 -17.91 -10.33 -16.11
C ASP A 7 -16.63 -11.14 -16.41
N PRO A 8 -16.43 -11.67 -17.63
CA PRO A 8 -15.26 -12.50 -17.95
C PRO A 8 -13.90 -11.79 -17.77
N SER A 9 -13.89 -10.47 -17.56
CA SER A 9 -12.72 -9.71 -17.10
C SER A 9 -12.21 -10.19 -15.73
N PHE A 10 -13.11 -10.59 -14.83
CA PHE A 10 -12.80 -11.01 -13.45
C PHE A 10 -11.98 -12.32 -13.37
N HIS A 11 -12.13 -13.22 -14.33
CA HIS A 11 -11.37 -14.49 -14.32
C HIS A 11 -9.91 -14.34 -14.74
N ARG A 12 -9.52 -13.27 -15.44
CA ARG A 12 -8.14 -13.08 -15.92
C ARG A 12 -7.23 -12.44 -14.88
N SER A 13 -7.76 -11.55 -14.04
CA SER A 13 -6.99 -10.98 -12.91
C SER A 13 -6.58 -12.07 -11.93
N LEU A 14 -7.50 -12.98 -11.62
CA LEU A 14 -7.35 -14.05 -10.63
C LEU A 14 -6.14 -14.96 -10.88
N PHE A 15 -5.87 -15.34 -12.13
CA PHE A 15 -4.72 -16.21 -12.44
C PHE A 15 -3.37 -15.51 -12.20
N LEU A 16 -3.29 -14.22 -12.52
CA LEU A 16 -2.05 -13.47 -12.44
C LEU A 16 -1.77 -12.99 -11.02
N GLU A 17 -2.80 -12.63 -10.29
CA GLU A 17 -2.78 -12.39 -8.84
C GLU A 17 -2.26 -13.62 -8.09
N GLN A 18 -2.79 -14.80 -8.40
CA GLN A 18 -2.32 -16.07 -7.85
C GLN A 18 -0.83 -16.31 -8.11
N THR A 19 -0.28 -15.79 -9.22
CA THR A 19 1.16 -15.93 -9.54
C THR A 19 2.05 -15.16 -8.56
N PHE A 20 1.63 -13.99 -8.08
CA PHE A 20 2.39 -13.24 -7.08
C PHE A 20 2.21 -13.84 -5.68
N ILE A 21 1.00 -14.29 -5.35
CA ILE A 21 0.69 -14.96 -4.08
C ILE A 21 1.52 -16.25 -3.93
N ASP A 22 1.54 -17.09 -4.97
CA ASP A 22 2.27 -18.37 -4.98
C ASP A 22 3.76 -18.23 -5.33
N SER A 23 4.29 -17.00 -5.29
CA SER A 23 5.68 -16.75 -5.61
C SER A 23 6.62 -17.55 -4.67
N PRO A 24 7.70 -18.15 -5.19
CA PRO A 24 8.53 -19.06 -4.40
C PRO A 24 9.35 -18.28 -3.36
N ARG A 25 9.03 -18.50 -2.07
CA ARG A 25 9.71 -17.90 -0.91
C ARG A 25 10.62 -18.84 -0.14
N PHE A 26 10.78 -20.08 -0.60
CA PHE A 26 11.71 -21.06 -0.02
C PHE A 26 11.55 -21.29 1.50
N GLY A 27 10.31 -21.23 1.99
CA GLY A 27 9.99 -21.47 3.40
C GLY A 27 9.88 -20.20 4.26
N HIS A 28 10.13 -19.03 3.69
CA HIS A 28 9.87 -17.74 4.33
C HIS A 28 8.38 -17.37 4.30
N SER A 29 7.95 -16.57 5.26
CA SER A 29 6.54 -16.15 5.42
C SER A 29 6.02 -15.29 4.24
N ASN A 30 4.74 -15.46 3.92
CA ASN A 30 3.97 -14.56 3.05
C ASN A 30 3.06 -13.60 3.85
N LYS A 31 3.13 -13.63 5.18
CA LYS A 31 2.38 -12.70 6.03
C LYS A 31 2.96 -11.30 5.97
N PHE A 32 2.26 -10.40 5.28
CA PHE A 32 2.65 -9.00 5.16
C PHE A 32 2.81 -8.34 6.53
N SER A 33 1.96 -8.71 7.49
CA SER A 33 2.02 -8.21 8.87
C SER A 33 3.40 -8.41 9.52
N HIS A 34 4.16 -9.46 9.15
CA HIS A 34 5.47 -9.75 9.72
C HIS A 34 6.48 -8.63 9.44
N LEU A 35 6.27 -7.78 8.42
CA LEU A 35 7.08 -6.60 8.17
C LEU A 35 7.08 -5.63 9.38
N PHE A 36 5.98 -5.59 10.13
CA PHE A 36 5.81 -4.72 11.30
C PHE A 36 6.24 -5.37 12.61
N ASN A 37 6.57 -6.66 12.59
CA ASN A 37 7.08 -7.38 13.75
C ASN A 37 8.60 -7.48 13.67
N ASP A 38 9.32 -6.75 14.52
CA ASP A 38 10.80 -6.73 14.52
C ASP A 38 11.43 -8.14 14.59
N ALA A 39 10.77 -9.11 15.24
CA ALA A 39 11.30 -10.48 15.36
C ALA A 39 11.10 -11.33 14.08
N ARG A 40 10.20 -10.94 13.18
CA ARG A 40 9.86 -11.69 11.95
C ARG A 40 10.08 -10.89 10.67
N ARG A 41 10.42 -9.60 10.76
CA ARG A 41 10.67 -8.70 9.64
C ARG A 41 11.71 -9.28 8.67
N ASP A 42 12.84 -9.74 9.19
CA ASP A 42 13.93 -10.28 8.37
C ASP A 42 13.51 -11.51 7.57
N ASP A 43 12.70 -12.40 8.15
CA ASP A 43 12.18 -13.60 7.47
C ASP A 43 11.35 -13.21 6.24
N TYR A 44 10.44 -12.25 6.41
CA TYR A 44 9.61 -11.74 5.32
C TYR A 44 10.44 -11.04 4.23
N LEU A 45 11.37 -10.16 4.62
CA LEU A 45 12.24 -9.42 3.69
C LEU A 45 13.14 -10.35 2.86
N ILE A 46 13.65 -11.43 3.46
CA ILE A 46 14.41 -12.46 2.73
C ILE A 46 13.48 -13.20 1.75
N GLY A 47 12.27 -13.56 2.19
CA GLY A 47 11.28 -14.20 1.34
C GLY A 47 10.98 -13.41 0.06
N ILE A 48 10.64 -12.12 0.20
CA ILE A 48 10.26 -11.29 -0.95
C ILE A 48 11.45 -10.96 -1.87
N SER A 49 12.65 -10.76 -1.31
CA SER A 49 13.84 -10.51 -2.11
C SER A 49 14.30 -11.73 -2.90
N THR A 50 13.85 -12.94 -2.54
CA THR A 50 14.29 -14.18 -3.19
C THR A 50 13.91 -14.23 -4.67
N VAL A 51 12.70 -13.79 -5.05
CA VAL A 51 12.28 -13.76 -6.47
C VAL A 51 13.14 -12.79 -7.28
N ALA A 52 13.40 -11.59 -6.74
CA ALA A 52 14.28 -10.61 -7.35
C ALA A 52 15.71 -11.15 -7.51
N LEU A 53 16.24 -11.84 -6.48
CA LEU A 53 17.56 -12.47 -6.52
C LEU A 53 17.64 -13.59 -7.56
N ILE A 54 16.60 -14.43 -7.68
CA ILE A 54 16.55 -15.49 -8.70
C ILE A 54 16.57 -14.89 -10.11
N LEU A 55 15.74 -13.87 -10.36
CA LEU A 55 15.74 -13.16 -11.64
C LEU A 55 17.11 -12.56 -11.92
N ALA A 56 17.70 -11.86 -10.95
CA ALA A 56 19.04 -11.31 -11.08
C ALA A 56 20.08 -12.40 -11.39
N CYS A 57 20.04 -13.55 -10.70
CA CYS A 57 20.94 -14.67 -10.96
C CYS A 57 20.78 -15.22 -12.38
N ILE A 58 19.55 -15.39 -12.89
CA ILE A 58 19.30 -15.88 -14.26
C ILE A 58 19.97 -14.95 -15.28
N PHE A 59 19.75 -13.64 -15.16
CA PHE A 59 20.30 -12.66 -16.10
C PHE A 59 21.81 -12.46 -15.91
N LEU A 60 22.34 -12.53 -14.69
CA LEU A 60 23.78 -12.52 -14.44
C LEU A 60 24.45 -13.76 -15.03
N CYS A 61 23.87 -14.96 -14.89
CA CYS A 61 24.34 -16.17 -15.54
C CYS A 61 24.35 -16.01 -17.06
N TRP A 62 23.34 -15.37 -17.65
CA TRP A 62 23.33 -15.05 -19.08
C TRP A 62 24.48 -14.13 -19.46
N LEU A 63 24.71 -13.03 -18.72
CA LEU A 63 25.81 -12.11 -18.98
C LEU A 63 27.18 -12.79 -18.84
N LEU A 64 27.37 -13.60 -17.80
CA LEU A 64 28.58 -14.39 -17.59
C LEU A 64 28.80 -15.41 -18.71
N PHE A 65 27.73 -16.06 -19.19
CA PHE A 65 27.79 -16.94 -20.34
C PHE A 65 28.26 -16.19 -21.60
N LEU A 66 27.73 -14.99 -21.86
CA LEU A 66 28.18 -14.15 -22.98
C LEU A 66 29.64 -13.68 -22.82
N LEU A 67 30.07 -13.39 -21.59
CA LEU A 67 31.45 -13.01 -21.29
C LEU A 67 32.41 -14.20 -21.47
N MET A 68 32.02 -15.39 -21.03
CA MET A 68 32.75 -16.64 -21.25
C MET A 68 32.89 -16.93 -22.75
N LEU A 69 31.81 -16.81 -23.52
CA LEU A 69 31.85 -16.93 -24.98
C LEU A 69 32.80 -15.89 -25.61
N LYS A 70 32.83 -14.68 -25.08
CA LYS A 70 33.72 -13.60 -25.55
C LYS A 70 35.19 -13.86 -25.23
N CYS A 71 35.50 -14.30 -24.02
CA CYS A 71 36.87 -14.44 -23.51
C CYS A 71 37.49 -15.80 -23.88
N CYS A 72 36.75 -16.90 -23.73
CA CYS A 72 37.27 -18.25 -23.87
C CYS A 72 37.07 -18.86 -25.26
N GLY A 73 36.02 -18.44 -25.98
CA GLY A 73 35.67 -19.05 -27.25
C GLY A 73 36.64 -18.73 -28.40
N GLY A 74 37.41 -17.64 -28.29
CA GLY A 74 38.24 -17.13 -29.39
C GLY A 74 37.42 -16.81 -30.65
N LYS A 75 38.01 -16.10 -31.61
CA LYS A 75 37.32 -15.85 -32.90
C LYS A 75 36.99 -17.16 -33.64
N SER A 76 37.81 -18.18 -33.44
CA SER A 76 37.79 -19.40 -34.25
C SER A 76 36.85 -20.51 -33.78
N ARG A 77 36.46 -20.58 -32.48
CA ARG A 77 35.69 -21.74 -31.97
C ARG A 77 34.19 -21.50 -31.81
N VAL A 78 33.79 -20.33 -31.34
CA VAL A 78 32.37 -20.02 -31.03
C VAL A 78 31.69 -19.11 -32.07
N GLY A 79 32.44 -18.65 -33.07
CA GLY A 79 31.92 -17.86 -34.19
C GLY A 79 31.18 -16.60 -33.74
N PHE A 80 30.00 -16.36 -34.32
CA PHE A 80 29.20 -15.14 -34.13
C PHE A 80 28.72 -14.93 -32.69
N LEU A 81 28.58 -15.99 -31.89
CA LEU A 81 28.13 -15.89 -30.49
C LEU A 81 29.16 -15.19 -29.58
N SER A 82 30.44 -15.14 -29.98
CA SER A 82 31.45 -14.30 -29.28
C SER A 82 31.33 -12.81 -29.59
N GLY A 83 30.40 -12.40 -30.47
CA GLY A 83 30.42 -11.06 -31.04
C GLY A 83 31.54 -10.85 -32.07
N ALA A 84 32.21 -11.91 -32.53
CA ALA A 84 33.20 -11.81 -33.61
C ALA A 84 32.52 -11.52 -34.95
N GLN A 85 33.20 -10.75 -35.79
CA GLN A 85 32.74 -10.45 -37.15
C GLN A 85 32.63 -11.74 -37.96
N TYR A 86 31.63 -11.82 -38.84
CA TYR A 86 31.50 -12.93 -39.77
C TYR A 86 32.67 -12.91 -40.77
N ASP A 87 33.38 -14.03 -40.86
CA ASP A 87 34.50 -14.23 -41.78
C ASP A 87 34.02 -14.99 -43.02
N ALA A 88 34.16 -14.38 -44.20
CA ALA A 88 33.73 -14.95 -45.47
C ALA A 88 34.64 -16.09 -45.97
N THR A 89 35.78 -16.33 -45.33
CA THR A 89 36.82 -17.25 -45.82
C THR A 89 36.55 -18.74 -45.58
N THR A 90 35.44 -19.11 -44.91
CA THR A 90 35.12 -20.53 -44.68
C THR A 90 34.50 -21.17 -45.93
N PRO A 91 35.18 -22.13 -46.61
CA PRO A 91 34.83 -22.60 -47.97
C PRO A 91 33.60 -23.52 -48.04
N THR A 92 32.80 -23.62 -46.99
CA THR A 92 31.55 -24.37 -47.00
C THR A 92 30.45 -23.52 -47.64
N GLY A 93 29.83 -23.97 -48.74
CA GLY A 93 28.87 -23.25 -49.60
C GLY A 93 27.60 -22.65 -48.97
N ASP A 94 27.52 -22.60 -47.64
CA ASP A 94 26.44 -21.99 -46.84
C ASP A 94 26.80 -20.60 -46.27
N VAL A 95 27.90 -19.97 -46.72
CA VAL A 95 28.44 -18.70 -46.19
C VAL A 95 27.40 -17.58 -46.13
N ASN A 96 26.46 -17.53 -47.09
CA ASN A 96 25.44 -16.48 -47.15
C ASN A 96 24.23 -16.70 -46.22
N ARG A 97 23.99 -17.92 -45.70
CA ARG A 97 22.76 -18.22 -44.91
C ARG A 97 22.88 -17.90 -43.43
N ARG A 98 24.07 -18.07 -42.84
CA ARG A 98 24.32 -17.86 -41.39
C ARG A 98 24.12 -16.41 -40.90
N PRO A 99 24.66 -15.37 -41.55
CA PRO A 99 24.48 -13.99 -41.08
C PRO A 99 23.02 -13.52 -41.18
N THR A 100 22.28 -14.03 -42.15
CA THR A 100 20.86 -13.69 -42.34
C THR A 100 20.01 -14.16 -41.17
N ARG A 101 20.21 -15.39 -40.68
CA ARG A 101 19.46 -15.92 -39.52
C ARG A 101 19.70 -15.08 -38.26
N GLY A 102 20.97 -14.76 -37.96
CA GLY A 102 21.29 -13.91 -36.82
C GLY A 102 20.66 -12.52 -36.91
N ARG A 103 20.65 -11.91 -38.11
CA ARG A 103 20.01 -10.61 -38.35
C ARG A 103 18.49 -10.66 -38.15
N VAL A 104 17.84 -11.74 -38.59
CA VAL A 104 16.40 -11.95 -38.37
C VAL A 104 16.10 -12.05 -36.88
N VAL A 105 16.84 -12.87 -36.12
CA VAL A 105 16.64 -12.99 -34.68
C VAL A 105 16.87 -11.64 -33.98
N PHE A 106 17.96 -10.94 -34.29
CA PHE A 106 18.24 -9.62 -33.75
C PHE A 106 17.13 -8.60 -34.06
N GLY A 107 16.65 -8.58 -35.31
CA GLY A 107 15.56 -7.69 -35.73
C GLY A 107 14.24 -8.01 -35.04
N LEU A 108 13.89 -9.29 -34.90
CA LEU A 108 12.70 -9.72 -34.17
C LEU A 108 12.81 -9.39 -32.68
N SER A 109 13.97 -9.56 -32.05
CA SER A 109 14.20 -9.15 -30.67
C SER A 109 14.07 -7.64 -30.50
N ALA A 110 14.59 -6.83 -31.42
CA ALA A 110 14.45 -5.37 -31.38
C ALA A 110 12.97 -4.93 -31.51
N ILE A 111 12.21 -5.56 -32.41
CA ILE A 111 10.77 -5.33 -32.55
C ILE A 111 10.04 -5.76 -31.28
N GLY A 112 10.39 -6.91 -30.70
CA GLY A 112 9.85 -7.38 -29.43
C GLY A 112 10.08 -6.37 -28.30
N MET A 113 11.31 -5.89 -28.14
CA MET A 113 11.66 -4.86 -27.16
C MET A 113 10.81 -3.60 -27.35
N ILE A 114 10.74 -3.05 -28.56
CA ILE A 114 9.91 -1.85 -28.86
C ILE A 114 8.43 -2.10 -28.56
N THR A 115 7.91 -3.29 -28.90
CA THR A 115 6.51 -3.65 -28.67
C THR A 115 6.20 -3.69 -27.17
N PHE A 116 7.06 -4.32 -26.36
CA PHE A 116 6.87 -4.35 -24.91
C PHE A 116 7.12 -3.00 -24.25
N THR A 117 7.98 -2.14 -24.80
CA THR A 117 8.04 -0.74 -24.35
C THR A 117 6.72 -0.02 -24.59
N MET A 118 6.09 -0.21 -25.76
CA MET A 118 4.77 0.37 -26.03
C MET A 118 3.70 -0.21 -25.10
N LEU A 119 3.69 -1.52 -24.85
CA LEU A 119 2.76 -2.13 -23.88
C LEU A 119 2.96 -1.58 -22.47
N MET A 120 4.20 -1.39 -22.03
CA MET A 120 4.50 -0.74 -20.75
C MET A 120 3.94 0.69 -20.71
N VAL A 121 4.15 1.47 -21.78
CA VAL A 121 3.68 2.87 -21.85
C VAL A 121 2.17 2.99 -21.95
N PHE A 122 1.48 2.06 -22.62
CA PHE A 122 0.03 2.14 -22.85
C PHE A 122 -0.83 1.35 -21.85
N LEU A 123 -0.26 0.32 -21.19
CA LEU A 123 -1.01 -0.53 -20.26
C LEU A 123 -0.40 -0.51 -18.84
N GLY A 124 0.93 -0.52 -18.73
CA GLY A 124 1.60 -0.51 -17.42
C GLY A 124 1.48 0.84 -16.72
N LEU A 125 1.98 1.90 -17.37
CA LEU A 125 2.04 3.23 -16.77
C LEU A 125 0.65 3.84 -16.49
N PRO A 126 -0.36 3.75 -17.38
CA PRO A 126 -1.70 4.23 -17.04
C PRO A 126 -2.34 3.47 -15.87
N GLY A 127 -2.04 2.19 -15.71
CA GLY A 127 -2.50 1.44 -14.53
C GLY A 127 -1.81 1.92 -13.24
N LEU A 128 -0.52 2.27 -13.30
CA LEU A 128 0.17 2.91 -12.16
C LEU A 128 -0.32 4.34 -11.90
N GLU A 129 -0.70 5.07 -12.96
CA GLU A 129 -1.28 6.41 -12.87
C GLU A 129 -2.63 6.38 -12.17
N ASN A 130 -3.51 5.46 -12.58
CA ASN A 130 -4.81 5.26 -11.94
C ASN A 130 -4.62 4.89 -10.47
N MET A 131 -3.75 3.92 -10.15
CA MET A 131 -3.42 3.58 -8.76
C MET A 131 -2.94 4.80 -7.96
N SER A 132 -2.07 5.63 -8.53
CA SER A 132 -1.57 6.84 -7.85
C SER A 132 -2.65 7.91 -7.70
N SER A 133 -3.52 8.08 -8.70
CA SER A 133 -4.64 9.01 -8.68
C SER A 133 -5.67 8.59 -7.66
N ASP A 134 -6.08 7.32 -7.64
CA ASP A 134 -7.06 6.78 -6.69
C ASP A 134 -6.52 6.88 -5.25
N LEU A 135 -5.21 6.69 -5.05
CA LEU A 135 -4.57 6.88 -3.76
C LEU A 135 -4.49 8.36 -3.35
N SER A 136 -4.23 9.27 -4.29
CA SER A 136 -4.23 10.72 -4.04
C SER A 136 -5.65 11.22 -3.73
N ASP A 137 -6.64 10.84 -4.55
CA ASP A 137 -8.05 11.16 -4.35
C ASP A 137 -8.57 10.61 -3.01
N GLY A 138 -8.18 9.38 -2.65
CA GLY A 138 -8.49 8.78 -1.35
C GLY A 138 -7.82 9.51 -0.20
N ALA A 139 -6.58 9.98 -0.37
CA ALA A 139 -5.86 10.76 0.63
C ALA A 139 -6.47 12.15 0.83
N ASP A 140 -6.83 12.84 -0.25
CA ASP A 140 -7.50 14.14 -0.23
C ASP A 140 -8.88 14.04 0.42
N LEU A 141 -9.69 13.05 0.04
CA LEU A 141 -10.99 12.79 0.66
C LEU A 141 -10.84 12.46 2.15
N GLY A 142 -9.83 11.67 2.51
CA GLY A 142 -9.46 11.39 3.89
C GLY A 142 -9.10 12.65 4.67
N ALA A 143 -8.26 13.51 4.10
CA ALA A 143 -7.85 14.78 4.71
C ALA A 143 -9.05 15.73 4.90
N ASP A 144 -9.93 15.84 3.91
CA ASP A 144 -11.13 16.68 4.00
C ASP A 144 -12.10 16.18 5.08
N ILE A 145 -12.33 14.87 5.17
CA ILE A 145 -13.19 14.29 6.21
C ILE A 145 -12.56 14.46 7.61
N LEU A 146 -11.24 14.30 7.74
CA LEU A 146 -10.57 14.52 9.01
C LEU A 146 -10.59 15.99 9.41
N ARG A 147 -10.45 16.92 8.47
CA ARG A 147 -10.56 18.36 8.70
C ARG A 147 -11.96 18.78 9.12
N ASP A 148 -12.98 18.21 8.48
CA ASP A 148 -14.38 18.43 8.88
C ASP A 148 -14.63 17.85 10.27
N GLY A 149 -14.10 16.66 10.55
CA GLY A 149 -14.08 16.04 11.87
C GLY A 149 -13.38 16.88 12.93
N GLU A 150 -12.22 17.46 12.61
CA GLU A 150 -11.44 18.34 13.49
C GLU A 150 -12.21 19.62 13.78
N THR A 151 -12.77 20.25 12.73
CA THR A 151 -13.60 21.46 12.86
C THR A 151 -14.81 21.20 13.77
N ALA A 152 -15.46 20.05 13.59
CA ALA A 152 -16.64 19.69 14.34
C ALA A 152 -16.30 19.29 15.79
N THR A 153 -15.20 18.57 16.00
CA THR A 153 -14.69 18.22 17.34
C THR A 153 -14.17 19.46 18.08
N GLY A 154 -13.54 20.40 17.37
CA GLY A 154 -13.13 21.69 17.89
C GLY A 154 -14.32 22.55 18.30
N ALA A 155 -15.39 22.58 17.48
CA ALA A 155 -16.66 23.22 17.84
C ALA A 155 -17.29 22.56 19.07
N PHE A 156 -17.23 21.23 19.16
CA PHE A 156 -17.68 20.47 20.32
C PHE A 156 -16.91 20.81 21.59
N VAL A 157 -15.57 20.81 21.56
CA VAL A 157 -14.73 21.16 22.71
C VAL A 157 -14.93 22.62 23.09
N ALA A 158 -15.08 23.52 22.13
CA ALA A 158 -15.39 24.93 22.38
C ALA A 158 -16.78 25.10 23.01
N GLY A 159 -17.80 24.39 22.53
CA GLY A 159 -19.15 24.34 23.10
C GLY A 159 -19.13 23.81 24.53
N SER A 160 -18.43 22.70 24.76
CA SER A 160 -18.20 22.12 26.08
C SER A 160 -17.53 23.11 27.03
N ARG A 161 -16.48 23.83 26.60
CA ARG A 161 -15.86 24.90 27.42
C ARG A 161 -16.83 26.02 27.76
N ARG A 162 -17.73 26.41 26.85
CA ARG A 162 -18.78 27.42 27.13
C ARG A 162 -19.81 26.90 28.13
N ILE A 163 -20.24 25.65 27.99
CA ILE A 163 -21.12 24.96 28.94
C ILE A 163 -20.47 24.91 30.32
N LEU A 164 -19.17 24.59 30.38
CA LEU A 164 -18.39 24.55 31.62
C LEU A 164 -18.24 25.93 32.26
N ALA A 165 -18.02 26.99 31.48
CA ALA A 165 -17.97 28.35 32.00
C ALA A 165 -19.33 28.79 32.58
N THR A 166 -20.44 28.49 31.89
CA THR A 166 -21.79 28.77 32.40
C THR A 166 -22.11 27.93 33.63
N ARG A 167 -21.71 26.66 33.64
CA ARG A 167 -21.76 25.81 34.83
C ARG A 167 -21.02 26.47 35.97
N ASP A 168 -19.76 26.85 35.82
CA ASP A 168 -18.95 27.34 36.94
C ASP A 168 -19.57 28.58 37.58
N VAL A 169 -20.18 29.46 36.78
CA VAL A 169 -20.98 30.59 37.27
C VAL A 169 -22.21 30.10 38.03
N ALA A 170 -23.03 29.23 37.45
CA ALA A 170 -24.23 28.70 38.09
C ALA A 170 -23.90 27.92 39.39
N VAL A 171 -22.83 27.14 39.39
CA VAL A 171 -22.34 26.34 40.51
C VAL A 171 -21.80 27.22 41.63
N GLU A 172 -21.01 28.25 41.32
CA GLU A 172 -20.57 29.20 42.33
C GLU A 172 -21.73 30.03 42.87
N SER A 173 -22.68 30.45 42.04
CA SER A 173 -23.94 31.10 42.46
C SER A 173 -24.72 30.21 43.44
N LEU A 174 -24.87 28.92 43.12
CA LEU A 174 -25.50 27.92 43.98
C LEU A 174 -24.73 27.72 45.28
N LYS A 175 -23.41 27.49 45.22
CA LYS A 175 -22.57 27.31 46.41
C LYS A 175 -22.61 28.55 47.31
N LEU A 176 -22.59 29.75 46.74
CA LEU A 176 -22.68 31.01 47.48
C LEU A 176 -24.03 31.09 48.20
N ALA A 177 -25.13 30.85 47.48
CA ALA A 177 -26.48 30.84 48.04
C ALA A 177 -26.60 29.88 49.24
N PHE A 178 -26.02 28.68 49.14
CA PHE A 178 -26.05 27.69 50.22
C PHE A 178 -25.03 27.93 51.35
N ARG A 179 -23.84 28.49 51.07
CA ARG A 179 -22.81 28.74 52.11
C ARG A 179 -23.17 29.90 53.02
N THR A 180 -23.69 30.99 52.46
CA THR A 180 -23.77 32.24 53.22
C THR A 180 -25.14 32.49 53.85
N GLY A 181 -26.24 31.97 53.31
CA GLY A 181 -27.59 32.39 53.71
C GLY A 181 -27.78 33.92 53.70
N LYS A 182 -26.90 34.62 52.96
CA LYS A 182 -26.71 36.08 52.91
C LYS A 182 -25.85 36.40 51.69
N THR A 183 -26.44 37.05 50.69
CA THR A 183 -25.76 37.45 49.45
C THR A 183 -24.54 38.34 49.66
N ILE A 184 -23.54 38.13 48.81
CA ILE A 184 -22.66 39.21 48.33
C ILE A 184 -23.21 39.55 46.95
N ALA A 185 -23.87 40.70 46.81
CA ALA A 185 -24.26 41.22 45.51
C ALA A 185 -22.99 41.53 44.69
N PRO A 186 -22.97 41.30 43.37
CA PRO A 186 -21.87 41.76 42.53
C PRO A 186 -21.79 43.28 42.64
N ALA A 187 -20.59 43.77 43.00
CA ALA A 187 -20.30 45.17 43.20
C ALA A 187 -20.45 45.95 41.89
N ALA A 188 -21.66 46.44 41.63
CA ALA A 188 -21.87 47.63 40.85
C ALA A 188 -21.95 48.83 41.81
N GLU A 189 -21.12 49.82 41.53
CA GLU A 189 -21.05 51.16 42.12
C GLU A 189 -20.34 51.38 43.48
N ILE A 190 -19.31 52.22 43.33
CA ILE A 190 -18.55 52.96 44.32
C ILE A 190 -19.51 53.76 45.20
N VAL A 191 -19.68 53.39 46.46
CA VAL A 191 -20.23 54.29 47.50
C VAL A 191 -19.40 54.16 48.77
N ASP A 192 -19.03 55.32 49.30
CA ASP A 192 -18.07 55.62 50.37
C ASP A 192 -18.16 54.77 51.65
N PRO A 193 -17.01 54.39 52.25
CA PRO A 193 -16.95 53.73 53.55
C PRO A 193 -16.92 54.77 54.67
N LEU A 194 -18.07 55.37 55.00
CA LEU A 194 -18.20 56.14 56.24
C LEU A 194 -19.64 56.10 56.77
N LEU A 195 -19.77 55.54 57.98
CA LEU A 195 -20.94 55.44 58.86
C LEU A 195 -21.78 54.16 58.70
N LEU A 196 -21.57 53.19 59.60
CA LEU A 196 -22.45 53.04 60.78
C LEU A 196 -21.99 51.90 61.69
N ASN A 197 -21.44 52.31 62.83
CA ASN A 197 -21.33 51.54 64.05
C ASN A 197 -22.64 51.77 64.83
N SER A 198 -23.52 50.77 64.96
CA SER A 198 -24.53 50.78 66.02
C SER A 198 -25.08 49.38 66.30
N THR A 199 -24.73 48.92 67.49
CA THR A 199 -25.38 47.93 68.35
C THR A 199 -26.91 47.84 68.21
N ALA A 200 -27.42 46.62 68.02
CA ALA A 200 -28.71 46.20 68.57
C ALA A 200 -28.77 44.66 68.73
N THR A 201 -28.45 44.22 69.94
CA THR A 201 -28.85 42.94 70.51
C THR A 201 -30.29 43.09 71.00
N THR A 202 -31.24 42.25 70.56
CA THR A 202 -32.36 41.78 71.41
C THR A 202 -33.21 40.71 70.70
N ASN A 203 -33.35 39.57 71.40
CA ASN A 203 -34.53 38.72 71.56
C ASN A 203 -35.37 38.30 70.34
N ALA A 204 -35.20 37.03 69.95
CA ALA A 204 -36.28 36.21 69.39
C ALA A 204 -36.11 34.75 69.84
N THR A 205 -36.60 34.43 71.03
CA THR A 205 -36.91 33.06 71.46
C THR A 205 -38.40 32.79 71.22
N ASN A 206 -38.69 31.59 70.74
CA ASN A 206 -40.02 30.98 70.57
C ASN A 206 -40.82 31.41 69.33
N ALA A 207 -40.35 31.00 68.15
CA ALA A 207 -41.23 30.67 67.03
C ALA A 207 -41.12 29.16 66.78
N THR A 208 -42.28 28.53 66.75
CA THR A 208 -42.57 27.12 66.46
C THR A 208 -41.67 26.54 65.37
N GLU A 209 -40.90 25.51 65.72
CA GLU A 209 -40.13 24.63 64.82
C GLU A 209 -41.08 23.80 63.93
N SER A 210 -41.79 24.43 63.00
CA SER A 210 -42.36 23.73 61.85
C SER A 210 -41.31 23.74 60.73
N SER A 211 -40.39 22.77 60.85
CA SER A 211 -39.43 22.26 59.88
C SER A 211 -39.14 23.10 58.60
N PRO A 212 -38.30 24.15 58.70
CA PRO A 212 -37.64 24.75 57.54
C PRO A 212 -36.59 23.82 56.91
N ASN A 213 -36.23 22.73 57.60
CA ASN A 213 -35.12 21.86 57.21
C ASN A 213 -35.44 20.91 56.05
N HIS A 214 -36.72 20.58 55.80
CA HIS A 214 -37.07 19.63 54.73
C HIS A 214 -37.01 20.24 53.33
N LEU A 215 -37.41 21.51 53.16
CA LEU A 215 -37.37 22.17 51.86
C LEU A 215 -35.93 22.38 51.39
N ASN A 216 -35.05 22.72 52.33
CA ASN A 216 -33.62 22.89 52.07
C ASN A 216 -32.98 21.56 51.62
N PHE A 217 -33.37 20.43 52.21
CA PHE A 217 -32.79 19.13 51.87
C PHE A 217 -33.17 18.63 50.46
N ALA A 218 -34.40 18.88 50.00
CA ALA A 218 -34.85 18.46 48.67
C ALA A 218 -34.11 19.21 47.55
N VAL A 219 -34.07 20.55 47.66
CA VAL A 219 -33.36 21.41 46.69
C VAL A 219 -31.86 21.12 46.72
N GLN A 220 -31.24 20.96 47.89
CA GLN A 220 -29.82 20.60 48.01
C GLN A 220 -29.47 19.29 47.32
N ASN A 221 -30.33 18.27 47.45
CA ASN A 221 -30.09 16.98 46.78
C ASN A 221 -30.19 17.08 45.26
N LYS A 222 -31.12 17.87 44.71
CA LYS A 222 -31.20 18.08 43.26
C LYS A 222 -30.03 18.89 42.73
N VAL A 223 -29.66 19.95 43.43
CA VAL A 223 -28.46 20.74 43.11
C VAL A 223 -27.22 19.85 43.09
N ARG A 224 -27.07 18.96 44.07
CA ARG A 224 -25.97 17.99 44.08
C ARG A 224 -25.97 17.07 42.87
N ARG A 225 -27.13 16.54 42.44
CA ARG A 225 -27.20 15.71 41.22
C ARG A 225 -26.83 16.47 39.95
N VAL A 226 -27.24 17.75 39.86
CA VAL A 226 -26.82 18.64 38.77
C VAL A 226 -25.30 18.80 38.78
N LEU A 227 -24.70 19.10 39.94
CA LEU A 227 -23.23 19.20 40.07
C LEU A 227 -22.51 17.92 39.65
N ASP A 228 -22.95 16.77 40.16
CA ASP A 228 -22.33 15.47 39.86
C ASP A 228 -22.44 15.15 38.35
N SER A 229 -23.57 15.49 37.71
CA SER A 229 -23.77 15.31 36.26
C SER A 229 -22.85 16.23 35.44
N LEU A 230 -22.70 17.48 35.86
CA LEU A 230 -21.88 18.48 35.17
C LEU A 230 -20.37 18.26 35.35
N GLU A 231 -19.96 17.62 36.44
CA GLU A 231 -18.58 17.16 36.65
C GLU A 231 -18.28 15.95 35.75
N ALA A 232 -19.21 14.98 35.67
CA ALA A 232 -19.07 13.82 34.79
C ALA A 232 -19.00 14.18 33.29
N ILE A 233 -19.70 15.24 32.87
CA ILE A 233 -19.61 15.78 31.50
C ILE A 233 -18.23 16.37 31.23
N ASN A 234 -17.65 17.08 32.21
CA ASN A 234 -16.35 17.72 32.07
C ASN A 234 -15.22 16.70 31.87
N GLU A 235 -15.20 15.66 32.70
CA GLU A 235 -14.18 14.62 32.64
C GLU A 235 -14.19 13.92 31.26
N THR A 236 -15.37 13.57 30.76
CA THR A 236 -15.57 12.93 29.46
C THR A 236 -15.22 13.88 28.30
N ALA A 237 -15.78 15.09 28.27
CA ALA A 237 -15.52 16.05 27.18
C ALA A 237 -14.05 16.45 27.08
N GLN A 238 -13.38 16.65 28.23
CA GLN A 238 -12.02 17.15 28.23
C GLN A 238 -11.02 16.06 27.87
N LYS A 239 -11.16 14.85 28.44
CA LYS A 239 -10.21 13.76 28.24
C LYS A 239 -10.37 13.13 26.85
N GLU A 240 -11.58 12.68 26.52
CA GLU A 240 -11.80 11.93 25.28
C GLU A 240 -11.88 12.88 24.08
N GLY A 241 -12.37 14.11 24.28
CA GLY A 241 -12.39 15.14 23.24
C GLY A 241 -10.99 15.60 22.83
N SER A 242 -10.03 15.73 23.76
CA SER A 242 -8.64 16.05 23.38
C SER A 242 -7.98 14.90 22.65
N ASP A 243 -8.15 13.66 23.14
CA ASP A 243 -7.56 12.48 22.51
C ASP A 243 -8.08 12.29 21.08
N LEU A 244 -9.36 12.60 20.84
CA LEU A 244 -9.96 12.60 19.50
C LEU A 244 -9.34 13.69 18.60
N ILE A 245 -9.24 14.94 19.07
CA ILE A 245 -8.64 16.04 18.29
C ILE A 245 -7.21 15.72 17.91
N ASP A 246 -6.39 15.28 18.87
CA ASP A 246 -4.98 14.96 18.62
C ASP A 246 -4.84 13.82 17.60
N THR A 247 -5.76 12.84 17.63
CA THR A 247 -5.80 11.75 16.65
C THR A 247 -6.22 12.24 15.26
N LEU A 248 -7.20 13.14 15.17
CA LEU A 248 -7.67 13.71 13.91
C LEU A 248 -6.59 14.60 13.26
N GLU A 249 -5.93 15.45 14.03
CA GLU A 249 -4.83 16.31 13.58
C GLU A 249 -3.65 15.48 13.06
N ALA A 250 -3.24 14.46 13.83
CA ALA A 250 -2.17 13.55 13.41
C ALA A 250 -2.54 12.73 12.17
N GLY A 251 -3.82 12.41 11.99
CA GLY A 251 -4.32 11.76 10.77
C GLY A 251 -4.27 12.70 9.57
N GLU A 252 -4.76 13.93 9.73
CA GLU A 252 -4.83 14.94 8.67
C GLU A 252 -3.42 15.29 8.14
N GLU A 253 -2.44 15.48 9.03
CA GLU A 253 -1.04 15.74 8.65
C GLU A 253 -0.46 14.60 7.82
N ARG A 254 -0.78 13.34 8.14
CA ARG A 254 -0.29 12.16 7.39
C ARG A 254 -0.93 12.05 6.02
N PHE A 255 -2.24 12.26 5.91
CA PHE A 255 -2.92 12.23 4.62
C PHE A 255 -2.43 13.37 3.71
N ARG A 256 -2.20 14.57 4.25
CA ARG A 256 -1.58 15.67 3.49
C ARG A 256 -0.17 15.31 3.01
N THR A 257 0.67 14.79 3.90
CA THR A 257 2.04 14.39 3.52
C THR A 257 2.04 13.32 2.44
N LEU A 258 1.07 12.38 2.51
CA LEU A 258 0.89 11.34 1.50
C LEU A 258 0.43 11.93 0.16
N SER A 259 -0.61 12.76 0.17
CA SER A 259 -1.13 13.45 -1.02
C SER A 259 -0.03 14.30 -1.68
N ASP A 260 0.66 15.15 -0.91
CA ASP A 260 1.79 15.96 -1.40
C ASP A 260 2.91 15.09 -2.02
N SER A 261 3.19 13.92 -1.43
CA SER A 261 4.22 13.00 -1.94
C SER A 261 3.81 12.31 -3.24
N LEU A 262 2.52 12.05 -3.44
CA LEU A 262 1.97 11.44 -4.65
C LEU A 262 1.90 12.47 -5.79
N ASP A 263 1.47 13.69 -5.48
CA ASP A 263 1.38 14.80 -6.41
C ASP A 263 2.76 15.25 -6.95
N ASP A 264 3.81 15.13 -6.13
CA ASP A 264 5.19 15.43 -6.55
C ASP A 264 5.71 14.45 -7.63
N VAL A 265 5.13 13.26 -7.74
CA VAL A 265 5.53 12.28 -8.76
C VAL A 265 4.81 12.57 -10.07
N ASP A 266 5.41 13.43 -10.91
CA ASP A 266 4.94 13.66 -12.27
C ASP A 266 5.19 12.41 -13.15
N LEU A 267 4.28 11.45 -13.02
CA LEU A 267 4.33 10.17 -13.73
C LEU A 267 4.24 10.37 -15.24
N MET A 268 3.60 11.44 -15.72
CA MET A 268 3.56 11.79 -17.14
C MET A 268 4.95 12.20 -17.64
N THR A 269 5.68 13.02 -16.89
CA THR A 269 7.08 13.36 -17.21
C THR A 269 7.97 12.12 -17.14
N LEU A 270 7.76 11.22 -16.17
CA LEU A 270 8.46 9.95 -16.10
C LEU A 270 8.16 9.06 -17.32
N GLN A 271 6.89 8.97 -17.72
CA GLN A 271 6.41 8.20 -18.88
C GLN A 271 7.07 8.67 -20.18
N ILE A 272 7.06 9.98 -20.42
CA ILE A 272 7.66 10.56 -21.64
C ILE A 272 9.18 10.36 -21.62
N SER A 273 9.84 10.65 -20.50
CA SER A 273 11.30 10.58 -20.41
C SER A 273 11.84 9.14 -20.52
N MET A 274 11.26 8.18 -19.77
CA MET A 274 11.65 6.77 -19.86
C MET A 274 11.22 6.15 -21.20
N GLY A 275 9.98 6.39 -21.64
CA GLY A 275 9.43 5.79 -22.86
C GLY A 275 10.25 6.15 -24.10
N VAL A 276 10.56 7.44 -24.28
CA VAL A 276 11.37 7.90 -25.43
C VAL A 276 12.76 7.29 -25.40
N GLY A 277 13.44 7.27 -24.25
CA GLY A 277 14.76 6.67 -24.11
C GLY A 277 14.77 5.18 -24.43
N LEU A 278 13.78 4.44 -23.92
CA LEU A 278 13.63 3.00 -24.11
C LEU A 278 13.28 2.61 -25.55
N ILE A 279 12.57 3.45 -26.30
CA ILE A 279 12.24 3.20 -27.72
C ILE A 279 13.40 3.61 -28.62
N LEU A 280 14.05 4.74 -28.35
CA LEU A 280 15.06 5.32 -29.23
C LEU A 280 16.28 4.42 -29.37
N LEU A 281 16.75 3.81 -28.27
CA LEU A 281 17.96 2.99 -28.29
C LEU A 281 17.83 1.72 -29.15
N PRO A 282 16.83 0.83 -28.97
CA PRO A 282 16.66 -0.34 -29.84
C PRO A 282 16.34 0.07 -31.28
N PHE A 283 15.63 1.19 -31.49
CA PHE A 283 15.36 1.71 -32.84
C PHE A 283 16.66 2.12 -33.57
N VAL A 284 17.56 2.84 -32.91
CA VAL A 284 18.87 3.21 -33.48
C VAL A 284 19.71 1.96 -33.78
N LEU A 285 19.71 0.97 -32.88
CA LEU A 285 20.41 -0.30 -33.12
C LEU A 285 19.82 -1.08 -34.32
N LEU A 286 18.49 -1.05 -34.48
CA LEU A 286 17.81 -1.64 -35.64
C LEU A 286 18.21 -0.94 -36.94
N LEU A 287 18.26 0.40 -36.96
CA LEU A 287 18.70 1.18 -38.13
C LEU A 287 20.15 0.88 -38.51
N ILE A 288 21.04 0.77 -37.52
CA ILE A 288 22.45 0.37 -37.75
C ILE A 288 22.50 -1.02 -38.37
N MET A 289 21.70 -1.96 -37.87
CA MET A 289 21.62 -3.31 -38.42
C MET A 289 21.15 -3.29 -39.88
N ILE A 290 20.12 -2.52 -40.22
CA ILE A 290 19.60 -2.37 -41.60
C ILE A 290 20.68 -1.75 -42.51
N ALA A 291 21.37 -0.71 -42.05
CA ALA A 291 22.44 -0.05 -42.81
C ALA A 291 23.60 -1.03 -43.11
N VAL A 292 24.03 -1.81 -42.11
CA VAL A 292 25.06 -2.83 -42.26
C VAL A 292 24.59 -3.97 -43.16
N ALA A 293 23.32 -4.38 -43.06
CA ALA A 293 22.72 -5.38 -43.94
C ALA A 293 22.66 -4.92 -45.39
N SER A 294 22.49 -3.61 -45.63
CA SER A 294 22.47 -2.97 -46.94
C SER A 294 23.88 -2.77 -47.54
N GLY A 295 24.93 -3.20 -46.85
CA GLY A 295 26.31 -3.13 -47.34
C GLY A 295 26.99 -1.77 -47.13
N VAL A 296 26.44 -0.89 -46.28
CA VAL A 296 27.06 0.40 -45.95
C VAL A 296 28.31 0.15 -45.11
N LYS A 297 29.49 0.36 -45.70
CA LYS A 297 30.79 0.27 -45.02
C LYS A 297 31.24 1.67 -44.60
N ASN A 298 30.94 2.08 -43.38
CA ASN A 298 31.40 3.36 -42.83
C ASN A 298 32.12 3.14 -41.50
N SER A 299 33.37 3.61 -41.40
CA SER A 299 34.15 3.57 -40.15
C SER A 299 33.45 4.27 -38.99
N CYS A 300 32.62 5.29 -39.29
CA CYS A 300 31.82 5.98 -38.29
C CYS A 300 30.83 5.05 -37.58
N LEU A 301 30.18 4.12 -38.30
CA LEU A 301 29.24 3.14 -37.73
C LEU A 301 29.94 2.18 -36.75
N GLN A 302 31.20 1.81 -37.03
CA GLN A 302 31.99 1.00 -36.12
C GLN A 302 32.31 1.77 -34.83
N CYS A 303 32.70 3.05 -34.92
CA CYS A 303 32.90 3.90 -33.75
C CYS A 303 31.63 4.04 -32.90
N PHE A 304 30.48 4.26 -33.54
CA PHE A 304 29.19 4.34 -32.83
C PHE A 304 28.87 3.06 -32.05
N THR A 305 29.17 1.89 -32.64
CA THR A 305 28.91 0.60 -31.99
C THR A 305 29.72 0.42 -30.70
N PHE A 306 30.94 0.99 -30.63
CA PHE A 306 31.75 0.97 -29.39
C PHE A 306 31.14 1.77 -28.25
N PHE A 307 30.38 2.82 -28.53
CA PHE A 307 29.68 3.62 -27.51
C PHE A 307 28.30 3.05 -27.19
N LEU A 308 27.57 2.59 -28.21
CA LEU A 308 26.20 2.09 -28.05
C LEU A 308 26.14 0.77 -27.27
N ILE A 309 27.12 -0.14 -27.43
CA ILE A 309 27.08 -1.42 -26.71
C ILE A 309 27.19 -1.23 -25.19
N PRO A 310 28.15 -0.48 -24.62
CA PRO A 310 28.19 -0.18 -23.19
C PRO A 310 26.92 0.49 -22.69
N LEU A 311 26.38 1.46 -23.44
CA LEU A 311 25.12 2.12 -23.11
C LEU A 311 23.95 1.13 -23.07
N PHE A 312 23.89 0.20 -24.03
CA PHE A 312 22.87 -0.84 -24.08
C PHE A 312 23.02 -1.86 -22.94
N VAL A 313 24.25 -2.19 -22.52
CA VAL A 313 24.49 -3.01 -21.33
C VAL A 313 24.03 -2.28 -20.07
N ALA A 314 24.30 -0.98 -19.94
CA ALA A 314 23.78 -0.18 -18.83
C ALA A 314 22.25 -0.16 -18.81
N LEU A 315 21.61 -0.07 -19.99
CA LEU A 315 20.15 -0.17 -20.11
C LEU A 315 19.62 -1.53 -19.63
N ILE A 316 20.28 -2.64 -19.99
CA ILE A 316 19.90 -3.98 -19.53
C ILE A 316 19.97 -4.07 -18.00
N LEU A 317 21.03 -3.53 -17.39
CA LEU A 317 21.16 -3.50 -15.93
C LEU A 317 20.06 -2.66 -15.27
N PHE A 318 19.74 -1.50 -15.85
CA PHE A 318 18.63 -0.67 -15.40
C PHE A 318 17.30 -1.42 -15.49
N LEU A 319 16.98 -2.04 -16.64
CA LEU A 319 15.76 -2.82 -16.83
C LEU A 319 15.67 -4.00 -15.85
N LEU A 320 16.80 -4.64 -15.54
CA LEU A 320 16.86 -5.71 -14.55
C LEU A 320 16.50 -5.20 -13.14
N ILE A 321 17.03 -4.05 -12.73
CA ILE A 321 16.69 -3.42 -11.45
C ILE A 321 15.21 -3.06 -11.42
N MET A 322 14.68 -2.42 -12.47
CA MET A 322 13.26 -2.07 -12.55
C MET A 322 12.34 -3.30 -12.54
N THR A 323 12.74 -4.39 -13.21
CA THR A 323 12.02 -5.67 -13.16
C THR A 323 11.97 -6.22 -11.74
N ALA A 324 13.09 -6.18 -11.02
CA ALA A 324 13.17 -6.65 -9.64
C ALA A 324 12.31 -5.80 -8.70
N LEU A 325 12.35 -4.47 -8.84
CA LEU A 325 11.50 -3.57 -8.06
C LEU A 325 10.01 -3.81 -8.34
N ALA A 326 9.62 -3.89 -9.61
CA ALA A 326 8.23 -4.19 -9.98
C ALA A 326 7.76 -5.56 -9.47
N ALA A 327 8.65 -6.56 -9.44
CA ALA A 327 8.35 -7.86 -8.85
C ALA A 327 8.11 -7.75 -7.34
N ILE A 328 8.99 -7.04 -6.61
CA ILE A 328 8.84 -6.82 -5.18
C ILE A 328 7.53 -6.06 -4.90
N SER A 329 7.26 -4.97 -5.61
CA SER A 329 6.00 -4.22 -5.47
C SER A 329 4.78 -5.10 -5.74
N GLY A 330 4.79 -5.89 -6.81
CA GLY A 330 3.69 -6.81 -7.13
C GLY A 330 3.45 -7.84 -6.02
N ILE A 331 4.53 -8.39 -5.43
CA ILE A 331 4.44 -9.32 -4.32
C ILE A 331 3.95 -8.63 -3.04
N LEU A 332 4.45 -7.43 -2.72
CA LEU A 332 4.01 -6.66 -1.55
C LEU A 332 2.51 -6.38 -1.61
N ASN A 333 2.01 -5.89 -2.76
CA ASN A 333 0.59 -5.61 -2.92
C ASN A 333 -0.23 -6.91 -2.84
N ALA A 334 0.26 -8.01 -3.44
CA ALA A 334 -0.44 -9.29 -3.42
C ALA A 334 -0.59 -9.82 -1.99
N ASP A 335 0.49 -9.78 -1.21
CA ASP A 335 0.48 -10.17 0.19
C ASP A 335 -0.39 -9.25 1.02
N PHE A 336 -0.33 -7.94 0.78
CA PHE A 336 -1.16 -7.01 1.54
C PHE A 336 -2.64 -7.37 1.40
N CYS A 337 -3.13 -7.67 0.19
CA CYS A 337 -4.55 -7.98 0.01
C CYS A 337 -4.95 -9.42 0.34
N HIS A 338 -4.00 -10.37 0.47
CA HIS A 338 -4.30 -11.79 0.66
C HIS A 338 -3.71 -12.43 1.92
N SER A 339 -2.87 -11.76 2.71
CA SER A 339 -2.09 -12.43 3.75
C SER A 339 -2.75 -12.55 5.13
N GLY A 340 -3.85 -11.83 5.37
CA GLY A 340 -4.58 -11.93 6.64
C GLY A 340 -5.36 -13.23 6.80
N PHE A 341 -5.94 -13.46 7.99
CA PHE A 341 -6.56 -14.73 8.37
C PHE A 341 -7.65 -15.24 7.41
N ASP A 342 -8.39 -14.32 6.79
CA ASP A 342 -9.48 -14.63 5.86
C ASP A 342 -9.09 -14.38 4.40
N ASN A 343 -7.80 -14.17 4.13
CA ASN A 343 -7.24 -13.73 2.85
C ASN A 343 -7.87 -12.43 2.33
N THR A 344 -8.11 -11.47 3.22
CA THR A 344 -8.62 -10.13 2.87
C THR A 344 -7.66 -9.05 3.36
N HIS A 345 -7.61 -7.91 2.65
CA HIS A 345 -6.83 -6.73 3.08
C HIS A 345 -7.26 -6.24 4.47
N ASP A 346 -8.56 -6.30 4.79
CA ASP A 346 -9.08 -5.94 6.12
C ASP A 346 -8.39 -6.73 7.24
N SER A 347 -8.29 -8.05 7.04
CA SER A 347 -7.68 -8.94 8.02
C SER A 347 -6.16 -8.75 8.10
N THR A 348 -5.51 -8.39 7.00
CA THR A 348 -4.09 -8.00 6.99
C THR A 348 -3.87 -6.74 7.81
N LEU A 349 -4.68 -5.69 7.59
CA LEU A 349 -4.53 -4.42 8.32
C LEU A 349 -4.78 -4.60 9.82
N LEU A 350 -5.76 -5.43 10.19
CA LEU A 350 -6.01 -5.76 11.59
C LEU A 350 -4.84 -6.54 12.23
N GLU A 351 -4.21 -7.45 11.49
CA GLU A 351 -2.98 -8.13 11.93
C GLU A 351 -1.82 -7.13 12.12
N ILE A 352 -1.65 -6.17 11.21
CA ILE A 352 -0.62 -5.12 11.30
C ILE A 352 -0.82 -4.29 12.58
N LEU A 353 -2.05 -3.78 12.81
CA LEU A 353 -2.38 -3.00 14.01
C LEU A 353 -2.19 -3.79 15.30
N THR A 354 -2.43 -5.10 15.26
CA THR A 354 -2.20 -5.96 16.44
C THR A 354 -0.70 -6.20 16.67
N GLN A 355 0.10 -6.29 15.60
CA GLN A 355 1.53 -6.57 15.68
C GLN A 355 2.38 -5.33 15.95
N SER A 356 1.92 -4.13 15.59
CA SER A 356 2.55 -2.86 15.96
C SER A 356 2.53 -2.59 17.46
N GLY A 357 1.78 -3.38 18.24
CA GLY A 357 1.62 -3.17 19.67
C GLY A 357 0.73 -1.97 20.00
N SER A 358 -0.09 -1.50 19.04
CA SER A 358 -1.08 -0.48 19.29
C SER A 358 -2.02 -0.93 20.41
N ASP A 359 -2.25 -0.04 21.37
CA ASP A 359 -3.16 -0.32 22.49
C ASP A 359 -4.55 -0.65 21.93
N ARG A 360 -5.08 -1.82 22.31
CA ARG A 360 -6.39 -2.29 21.84
C ARG A 360 -7.53 -1.41 22.33
N ASP A 361 -7.31 -0.69 23.42
CA ASP A 361 -8.28 0.25 24.00
C ASP A 361 -8.17 1.65 23.37
N SER A 362 -7.10 1.92 22.59
CA SER A 362 -6.94 3.20 21.89
C SER A 362 -8.08 3.44 20.91
N PHE A 363 -8.48 4.71 20.80
CA PHE A 363 -9.54 5.12 19.87
C PHE A 363 -9.20 4.72 18.44
N ALA A 364 -7.95 4.94 17.99
CA ALA A 364 -7.48 4.59 16.65
C ALA A 364 -7.62 3.09 16.32
N PHE A 365 -7.29 2.20 17.28
CA PHE A 365 -7.43 0.76 17.08
C PHE A 365 -8.91 0.35 16.96
N ARG A 366 -9.76 0.87 17.87
CA ARG A 366 -11.20 0.58 17.89
C ARG A 366 -11.92 1.13 16.66
N SER A 367 -11.59 2.35 16.24
CA SER A 367 -12.19 3.00 15.07
C SER A 367 -11.82 2.26 13.79
N THR A 368 -10.54 1.94 13.61
CA THR A 368 -10.08 1.19 12.43
C THR A 368 -10.72 -0.19 12.40
N THR A 369 -10.70 -0.94 13.52
CA THR A 369 -11.35 -2.26 13.59
C THR A 369 -12.84 -2.21 13.26
N TYR A 370 -13.53 -1.14 13.67
CA TYR A 370 -14.95 -0.96 13.39
C TYR A 370 -15.23 -0.70 11.91
N VAL A 371 -14.42 0.15 11.27
CA VAL A 371 -14.50 0.41 9.81
C VAL A 371 -14.22 -0.87 9.02
N LEU A 372 -13.12 -1.58 9.36
CA LEU A 372 -12.73 -2.84 8.73
C LEU A 372 -13.75 -3.98 8.89
N ARG A 373 -14.58 -3.92 9.92
CA ARG A 373 -15.67 -4.88 10.15
C ARG A 373 -16.99 -4.44 9.52
N ASN A 374 -16.93 -3.63 8.46
CA ASN A 374 -18.11 -3.20 7.72
C ASN A 374 -19.11 -2.44 8.60
N CYS A 375 -18.62 -1.66 9.58
CA CYS A 375 -19.45 -0.94 10.54
C CYS A 375 -20.35 -1.85 11.40
N VAL A 376 -20.01 -3.13 11.52
CA VAL A 376 -20.74 -4.05 12.39
C VAL A 376 -20.16 -3.91 13.79
N PRO A 377 -20.97 -3.50 14.80
CA PRO A 377 -20.48 -3.42 16.16
C PRO A 377 -20.01 -4.81 16.59
N PRO A 378 -18.81 -4.92 17.19
CA PRO A 378 -18.27 -6.21 17.60
C PRO A 378 -19.21 -6.89 18.61
N THR A 379 -19.41 -8.20 18.44
CA THR A 379 -20.20 -9.03 19.37
C THR A 379 -19.45 -9.36 20.66
N GLU A 380 -18.14 -9.09 20.67
CA GLU A 380 -17.21 -9.27 21.78
C GLU A 380 -16.90 -7.92 22.44
N PRO A 381 -16.32 -7.88 23.67
CA PRO A 381 -16.22 -6.67 24.51
C PRO A 381 -15.30 -5.55 23.98
N ILE A 382 -14.97 -5.53 22.69
CA ILE A 382 -14.35 -4.37 22.06
C ILE A 382 -15.42 -3.28 22.02
N ALA A 383 -15.25 -2.25 22.85
CA ALA A 383 -16.23 -1.18 22.91
C ALA A 383 -16.34 -0.48 21.55
N TYR A 384 -17.58 -0.18 21.12
CA TYR A 384 -17.86 0.65 19.95
C TYR A 384 -17.01 1.93 20.05
N PRO A 385 -16.23 2.33 19.02
CA PRO A 385 -15.27 3.43 19.14
C PRO A 385 -15.90 4.77 19.51
N LEU A 386 -17.18 4.96 19.19
CA LEU A 386 -17.94 6.17 19.51
C LEU A 386 -18.89 5.93 20.71
N ASP A 387 -18.68 4.86 21.49
CA ASP A 387 -19.43 4.58 22.71
C ASP A 387 -19.37 5.74 23.69
N PHE A 388 -18.22 6.40 23.75
CA PHE A 388 -17.99 7.56 24.57
C PHE A 388 -18.88 8.74 24.16
N MET A 389 -19.21 8.88 22.87
CA MET A 389 -20.09 9.93 22.38
C MET A 389 -21.55 9.64 22.71
N GLU A 390 -21.99 8.38 22.63
CA GLU A 390 -23.32 7.97 23.11
C GLU A 390 -23.43 8.14 24.63
N ALA A 391 -22.37 7.80 25.37
CA ALA A 391 -22.29 8.00 26.81
C ALA A 391 -22.29 9.50 27.15
N PHE A 392 -21.60 10.32 26.37
CA PHE A 392 -21.58 11.76 26.51
C PHE A 392 -22.95 12.38 26.23
N GLU A 393 -23.62 11.98 25.14
CA GLU A 393 -24.98 12.40 24.83
C GLU A 393 -25.94 12.03 25.97
N THR A 394 -25.85 10.79 26.47
CA THR A 394 -26.65 10.32 27.60
C THR A 394 -26.40 11.16 28.86
N LYS A 395 -25.13 11.45 29.19
CA LYS A 395 -24.76 12.31 30.33
C LYS A 395 -25.31 13.73 30.17
N ILE A 396 -25.25 14.29 28.96
CA ILE A 396 -25.86 15.58 28.67
C ILE A 396 -27.37 15.52 28.89
N ARG A 397 -28.08 14.55 28.31
CA ARG A 397 -29.53 14.43 28.45
C ARG A 397 -29.94 14.34 29.92
N VAL A 398 -29.21 13.57 30.72
CA VAL A 398 -29.41 13.48 32.18
C VAL A 398 -29.14 14.82 32.87
N ALA A 399 -28.10 15.56 32.47
CA ALA A 399 -27.83 16.88 33.03
C ALA A 399 -28.94 17.89 32.68
N VAL A 400 -29.43 17.89 31.44
CA VAL A 400 -30.57 18.72 30.99
C VAL A 400 -31.83 18.37 31.77
N GLU A 401 -32.16 17.09 31.91
CA GLU A 401 -33.33 16.64 32.68
C GLU A 401 -33.22 17.06 34.15
N ASN A 402 -32.02 16.95 34.75
CA ASN A 402 -31.77 17.39 36.12
C ASN A 402 -31.91 18.92 36.28
N VAL A 403 -31.45 19.70 35.29
CA VAL A 403 -31.61 21.16 35.26
C VAL A 403 -33.07 21.55 35.09
N ALA A 404 -33.79 20.94 34.16
CA ALA A 404 -35.22 21.16 33.95
C ALA A 404 -36.04 20.83 35.20
N THR A 405 -35.74 19.70 35.84
CA THR A 405 -36.39 19.25 37.09
C THR A 405 -36.08 20.16 38.28
N LEU A 406 -34.92 20.83 38.28
CA LEU A 406 -34.57 21.87 39.26
C LEU A 406 -35.32 23.17 38.96
N SER A 407 -35.37 23.58 37.69
CA SER A 407 -36.07 24.78 37.22
C SER A 407 -37.58 24.72 37.53
N GLU A 408 -38.23 23.59 37.22
CA GLU A 408 -39.65 23.34 37.53
C GLU A 408 -39.90 23.42 39.04
N GLU A 409 -39.02 22.85 39.86
CA GLU A 409 -39.19 22.91 41.32
C GLU A 409 -39.04 24.35 41.85
N ILE A 410 -38.08 25.12 41.32
CA ILE A 410 -37.93 26.55 41.65
C ILE A 410 -39.21 27.32 41.30
N GLU A 411 -39.79 27.07 40.12
CA GLU A 411 -41.03 27.70 39.66
C GLU A 411 -42.21 27.33 40.57
N THR A 412 -42.36 26.05 40.92
CA THR A 412 -43.44 25.56 41.80
C THR A 412 -43.37 26.14 43.21
N LEU A 413 -42.17 26.41 43.72
CA LEU A 413 -41.96 27.01 45.04
C LEU A 413 -42.17 28.53 45.04
N GLY A 414 -42.12 29.15 43.86
CA GLY A 414 -42.27 30.58 43.64
C GLY A 414 -40.96 31.34 43.80
N VAL A 415 -40.52 32.00 42.72
CA VAL A 415 -39.25 32.72 42.65
C VAL A 415 -39.14 33.80 43.73
N GLU A 416 -40.20 34.58 44.00
CA GLU A 416 -40.19 35.60 45.05
C GLU A 416 -40.02 34.99 46.45
N LYS A 417 -40.70 33.88 46.72
CA LYS A 417 -40.67 33.23 48.03
C LYS A 417 -39.29 32.61 48.27
N LEU A 418 -38.76 31.90 47.28
CA LEU A 418 -37.44 31.31 47.34
C LEU A 418 -36.35 32.39 47.45
N SER A 419 -36.51 33.51 46.72
CA SER A 419 -35.59 34.64 46.79
C SER A 419 -35.60 35.32 48.16
N GLN A 420 -36.79 35.44 48.77
CA GLN A 420 -36.95 35.99 50.11
C GLN A 420 -36.36 35.05 51.18
N ASP A 421 -36.58 33.74 51.05
CA ASP A 421 -36.12 32.73 52.01
C ASP A 421 -34.60 32.51 51.92
N LEU A 422 -34.04 32.52 50.71
CA LEU A 422 -32.60 32.33 50.47
C LEU A 422 -31.80 33.64 50.53
N LYS A 423 -32.48 34.79 50.53
CA LYS A 423 -31.87 36.14 50.39
C LYS A 423 -30.95 36.23 49.18
N PHE A 424 -31.34 35.56 48.10
CA PHE A 424 -30.59 35.39 46.86
C PHE A 424 -31.52 35.66 45.69
N ASP A 425 -31.01 36.24 44.60
CA ASP A 425 -31.81 36.51 43.41
C ASP A 425 -31.99 35.22 42.59
N VAL A 426 -33.06 34.49 42.89
CA VAL A 426 -33.36 33.21 42.23
C VAL A 426 -33.74 33.43 40.75
N ALA A 427 -34.20 34.62 40.37
CA ALA A 427 -34.53 34.95 38.98
C ALA A 427 -33.27 34.94 38.10
N SER A 428 -32.16 35.54 38.58
CA SER A 428 -30.87 35.50 37.86
C SER A 428 -30.38 34.08 37.65
N MET A 429 -30.53 33.20 38.64
CA MET A 429 -30.13 31.78 38.51
C MET A 429 -31.04 31.03 37.53
N GLN A 430 -32.34 31.32 37.51
CA GLN A 430 -33.26 30.71 36.56
C GLN A 430 -32.93 31.11 35.11
N GLU A 431 -32.57 32.37 34.86
CA GLU A 431 -32.11 32.86 33.56
C GLU A 431 -30.80 32.17 33.12
N GLU A 432 -29.84 32.00 34.04
CA GLU A 432 -28.60 31.26 33.79
C GLU A 432 -28.86 29.78 33.47
N LEU A 433 -29.77 29.12 34.19
CA LEU A 433 -30.16 27.73 33.93
C LEU A 433 -30.87 27.56 32.59
N ALA A 434 -31.74 28.50 32.20
CA ALA A 434 -32.38 28.49 30.89
C ALA A 434 -31.36 28.70 29.75
N THR A 435 -30.43 29.63 29.93
CA THR A 435 -29.32 29.86 28.98
C THR A 435 -28.41 28.63 28.88
N PHE A 436 -28.17 27.95 30.00
CA PHE A 436 -27.42 26.71 30.04
C PHE A 436 -28.12 25.61 29.22
N GLU A 437 -29.42 25.40 29.43
CA GLU A 437 -30.23 24.43 28.69
C GLU A 437 -30.20 24.67 27.18
N GLU A 438 -30.39 25.92 26.73
CA GLU A 438 -30.34 26.30 25.32
C GLU A 438 -28.97 25.98 24.68
N ARG A 439 -27.87 26.35 25.34
CA ARG A 439 -26.50 26.11 24.84
C ARG A 439 -26.14 24.64 24.78
N VAL A 440 -26.65 23.86 25.74
CA VAL A 440 -26.45 22.42 25.77
C VAL A 440 -27.21 21.76 24.62
N ALA A 441 -28.44 22.17 24.33
CA ALA A 441 -29.20 21.67 23.19
C ALA A 441 -28.50 21.97 21.85
N GLU A 442 -27.99 23.20 21.66
CA GLU A 442 -27.21 23.59 20.47
C GLU A 442 -25.94 22.74 20.31
N SER A 443 -25.26 22.44 21.43
CA SER A 443 -24.05 21.62 21.41
C SER A 443 -24.35 20.15 21.06
N ILE A 444 -25.46 19.58 21.53
CA ILE A 444 -25.88 18.23 21.14
C ILE A 444 -26.15 18.17 19.64
N GLU A 445 -26.85 19.15 19.09
CA GLU A 445 -27.17 19.18 17.66
C GLU A 445 -25.89 19.27 16.80
N THR A 446 -24.95 20.12 17.20
CA THR A 446 -23.64 20.25 16.55
C THR A 446 -22.85 18.93 16.57
N VAL A 447 -22.85 18.24 17.72
CA VAL A 447 -22.20 16.93 17.86
C VAL A 447 -22.88 15.87 16.99
N GLY A 448 -24.22 15.90 16.89
CA GLY A 448 -24.97 14.99 16.04
C GLY A 448 -24.61 15.12 14.56
N TYR A 449 -24.46 16.36 14.06
CA TYR A 449 -24.00 16.58 12.68
C TYR A 449 -22.56 16.14 12.47
N ALA A 450 -21.65 16.47 13.40
CA ALA A 450 -20.26 16.04 13.38
C ALA A 450 -20.11 14.52 13.25
N LEU A 451 -20.89 13.79 14.06
CA LEU A 451 -20.93 12.35 14.10
C LEU A 451 -21.51 11.72 12.83
N ALA A 452 -22.51 12.37 12.24
CA ALA A 452 -23.08 11.91 10.98
C ALA A 452 -22.05 11.99 9.84
N ASP A 453 -21.19 13.02 9.85
CA ASP A 453 -20.12 13.18 8.86
C ASP A 453 -18.93 12.23 9.11
N LEU A 454 -18.58 11.97 10.37
CA LEU A 454 -17.64 10.91 10.78
C LEU A 454 -18.28 9.51 10.77
N GLY A 455 -19.46 9.39 10.15
CA GLY A 455 -20.19 8.14 10.03
C GLY A 455 -19.34 7.07 9.36
N CYS A 456 -19.45 5.85 9.87
CA CYS A 456 -18.63 4.74 9.39
C CYS A 456 -18.83 4.43 7.90
N GLU A 457 -20.00 4.71 7.33
CA GLU A 457 -20.24 4.54 5.89
C GLU A 457 -19.28 5.40 5.05
N ARG A 458 -19.04 6.66 5.44
CA ARG A 458 -18.11 7.55 4.72
C ARG A 458 -16.66 7.17 4.93
N LEU A 459 -16.28 6.86 6.17
CA LEU A 459 -14.91 6.40 6.48
C LEU A 459 -14.59 5.09 5.74
N ARG A 460 -15.59 4.22 5.61
CA ARG A 460 -15.48 3.00 4.83
C ARG A 460 -15.37 3.28 3.33
N GLU A 461 -16.12 4.23 2.80
CA GLU A 461 -16.00 4.61 1.37
C GLU A 461 -14.58 5.08 1.05
N ILE A 462 -13.98 5.94 1.90
CA ILE A 462 -12.56 6.32 1.76
C ILE A 462 -11.66 5.10 1.79
N TYR A 463 -11.88 4.21 2.77
CA TYR A 463 -11.09 2.99 2.93
C TYR A 463 -11.18 2.07 1.71
N ASP A 464 -12.38 1.84 1.21
CA ASP A 464 -12.64 0.97 0.07
C ASP A 464 -11.99 1.54 -1.21
N ILE A 465 -12.01 2.86 -1.41
CA ILE A 465 -11.31 3.54 -2.53
C ILE A 465 -9.80 3.43 -2.36
N ALA A 466 -9.26 3.88 -1.24
CA ALA A 466 -7.81 4.00 -1.04
C ALA A 466 -7.11 2.63 -0.94
N ILE A 467 -7.74 1.65 -0.28
CA ILE A 467 -7.14 0.35 -0.02
C ILE A 467 -7.67 -0.70 -1.00
N GLY A 468 -8.99 -0.79 -1.14
CA GLY A 468 -9.64 -1.78 -1.97
C GLY A 468 -9.40 -1.55 -3.46
N GLU A 469 -9.60 -0.34 -3.95
CA GLU A 469 -9.45 -0.01 -5.37
C GLU A 469 -7.99 0.32 -5.72
N ALA A 470 -7.33 1.22 -4.99
CA ALA A 470 -5.99 1.68 -5.37
C ALA A 470 -4.89 0.63 -5.12
N ILE A 471 -4.80 0.04 -3.91
CA ILE A 471 -3.70 -0.87 -3.57
C ILE A 471 -3.91 -2.27 -4.15
N CYS A 472 -5.15 -2.75 -4.15
CA CYS A 472 -5.49 -4.10 -4.62
C CYS A 472 -5.80 -4.17 -6.12
N ASP A 473 -5.74 -3.07 -6.91
CA ASP A 473 -5.68 -3.16 -8.37
C ASP A 473 -4.25 -3.48 -8.86
N TYR A 474 -4.02 -4.76 -9.15
CA TYR A 474 -2.72 -5.27 -9.60
C TYR A 474 -2.38 -4.97 -11.05
N THR A 475 -3.33 -4.49 -11.85
CA THR A 475 -3.19 -4.53 -13.31
C THR A 475 -2.01 -3.69 -13.81
N GLY A 476 -1.80 -2.48 -13.26
CA GLY A 476 -0.68 -1.61 -13.62
C GLY A 476 0.69 -2.19 -13.28
N VAL A 477 0.87 -2.65 -12.04
CA VAL A 477 2.13 -3.24 -11.55
C VAL A 477 2.49 -4.49 -12.34
N LEU A 478 1.50 -5.33 -12.62
CA LEU A 478 1.65 -6.58 -13.36
C LEU A 478 2.11 -6.35 -14.81
N TRP A 479 1.43 -5.47 -15.55
CA TRP A 479 1.82 -5.13 -16.92
C TRP A 479 3.21 -4.51 -16.97
N THR A 480 3.54 -3.70 -15.97
CA THR A 480 4.87 -3.10 -15.81
C THR A 480 5.95 -4.17 -15.59
N PHE A 481 5.73 -5.11 -14.66
CA PHE A 481 6.63 -6.23 -14.39
C PHE A 481 6.86 -7.09 -15.64
N PHE A 482 5.81 -7.58 -16.28
CA PHE A 482 5.95 -8.43 -17.47
C PHE A 482 6.62 -7.71 -18.63
N SER A 483 6.34 -6.43 -18.82
CA SER A 483 6.98 -5.66 -19.88
C SER A 483 8.47 -5.45 -19.61
N PHE A 484 8.88 -5.14 -18.39
CA PHE A 484 10.30 -5.07 -18.04
C PHE A 484 11.01 -6.42 -18.16
N LEU A 485 10.38 -7.51 -17.72
CA LEU A 485 10.92 -8.85 -17.87
C LEU A 485 11.13 -9.22 -19.35
N ALA A 486 10.11 -9.00 -20.19
CA ALA A 486 10.17 -9.26 -21.62
C ALA A 486 11.21 -8.37 -22.32
N MET A 487 11.24 -7.07 -22.01
CA MET A 487 12.25 -6.15 -22.53
C MET A 487 13.68 -6.60 -22.16
N THR A 488 13.91 -6.99 -20.91
CA THR A 488 15.22 -7.50 -20.45
C THR A 488 15.62 -8.76 -21.23
N PHE A 489 14.69 -9.70 -21.40
CA PHE A 489 14.91 -10.91 -22.19
C PHE A 489 15.27 -10.60 -23.66
N PHE A 490 14.50 -9.77 -24.34
CA PHE A 490 14.79 -9.38 -25.72
C PHE A 490 16.09 -8.59 -25.86
N ALA A 491 16.43 -7.76 -24.87
CA ALA A 491 17.68 -7.03 -24.85
C ALA A 491 18.89 -7.96 -24.68
N CYS A 492 18.79 -8.97 -23.80
CA CYS A 492 19.80 -10.03 -23.67
C CYS A 492 19.96 -10.82 -24.97
N LEU A 493 18.87 -11.12 -25.69
CA LEU A 493 18.93 -11.73 -27.02
C LEU A 493 19.64 -10.82 -28.03
N MET A 494 19.28 -9.53 -28.12
CA MET A 494 19.98 -8.58 -28.99
C MET A 494 21.48 -8.52 -28.68
N LEU A 495 21.85 -8.49 -27.40
CA LEU A 495 23.24 -8.49 -26.96
C LEU A 495 23.98 -9.79 -27.33
N THR A 496 23.28 -10.92 -27.32
CA THR A 496 23.79 -12.24 -27.74
C THR A 496 24.11 -12.25 -29.23
N PHE A 497 23.23 -11.68 -30.06
CA PHE A 497 23.39 -11.63 -31.53
C PHE A 497 24.13 -10.40 -32.05
N ARG A 498 24.76 -9.60 -31.19
CA ARG A 498 25.42 -8.32 -31.54
C ARG A 498 26.46 -8.39 -32.68
N ALA A 499 27.02 -9.57 -32.98
CA ALA A 499 27.94 -9.77 -34.11
C ALA A 499 27.35 -9.30 -35.46
N VAL A 500 26.02 -9.31 -35.59
CA VAL A 500 25.32 -8.91 -36.82
C VAL A 500 25.46 -7.43 -37.15
N LEU A 501 25.84 -6.61 -36.17
CA LEU A 501 26.09 -5.17 -36.32
C LEU A 501 27.42 -4.87 -37.03
N PHE A 502 28.28 -5.87 -37.23
CA PHE A 502 29.53 -5.68 -37.94
C PHE A 502 29.43 -6.15 -39.40
N PRO A 503 30.05 -5.42 -40.35
CA PRO A 503 30.10 -5.86 -41.73
C PRO A 503 30.89 -7.18 -41.85
N VAL A 504 30.50 -8.01 -42.82
CA VAL A 504 31.24 -9.23 -43.16
C VAL A 504 32.61 -8.81 -43.70
N SER A 505 33.68 -9.30 -43.08
CA SER A 505 35.04 -9.00 -43.52
C SER A 505 35.33 -9.78 -44.79
N SER A 506 35.44 -9.09 -45.92
CA SER A 506 35.76 -9.71 -47.22
C SER A 506 37.27 -9.71 -47.49
N HIS A 507 38.12 -9.71 -46.45
CA HIS A 507 39.57 -9.81 -46.59
C HIS A 507 39.99 -11.24 -46.99
N LEU A 508 39.48 -11.72 -48.12
CA LEU A 508 40.30 -12.59 -48.94
C LEU A 508 41.39 -11.68 -49.51
N PRO A 509 42.69 -11.94 -49.27
CA PRO A 509 43.66 -11.47 -50.24
C PRO A 509 43.13 -12.00 -51.57
N VAL A 510 42.89 -11.09 -52.51
CA VAL A 510 42.82 -11.50 -53.91
C VAL A 510 44.21 -12.03 -54.17
N VAL A 511 44.45 -13.31 -53.84
CA VAL A 511 45.55 -14.09 -54.37
C VAL A 511 45.28 -13.98 -55.85
N GLY A 512 46.04 -13.11 -56.51
CA GLY A 512 45.83 -12.78 -57.90
C GLY A 512 45.66 -14.11 -58.63
N SER A 513 44.51 -14.29 -59.27
CA SER A 513 44.30 -15.38 -60.23
C SER A 513 45.46 -15.43 -61.23
N ASP A 514 46.15 -14.30 -61.43
CA ASP A 514 47.35 -14.14 -62.25
C ASP A 514 48.57 -14.95 -61.75
N GLU A 515 48.73 -15.22 -60.45
CA GLU A 515 49.84 -16.07 -59.95
C GLU A 515 49.53 -17.57 -60.08
N LEU A 516 48.26 -17.97 -59.96
CA LEU A 516 47.86 -19.37 -60.19
C LEU A 516 47.73 -19.69 -61.68
N GLU A 517 47.38 -18.73 -62.54
CA GLU A 517 47.40 -18.91 -63.99
C GLU A 517 48.84 -18.97 -64.54
N ASN A 518 49.78 -18.21 -63.96
CA ASN A 518 51.20 -18.29 -64.33
C ASN A 518 51.89 -19.54 -63.79
N SER A 519 51.48 -20.08 -62.64
CA SER A 519 52.03 -21.34 -62.11
C SER A 519 51.47 -22.59 -62.82
N ALA A 520 50.28 -22.50 -63.43
CA ALA A 520 49.73 -23.58 -64.27
C ALA A 520 50.27 -23.57 -65.71
N LYS A 521 50.77 -22.43 -66.21
CA LYS A 521 51.39 -22.33 -67.55
C LYS A 521 52.87 -22.76 -67.62
N ASP A 522 53.56 -22.89 -66.47
CA ASP A 522 55.00 -23.20 -66.43
C ASP A 522 55.31 -24.69 -66.14
N LYS A 523 54.32 -25.59 -66.32
CA LYS A 523 54.50 -27.06 -66.16
C LYS A 523 54.13 -27.89 -67.39
N GLY A 524 54.07 -27.26 -68.56
CA GLY A 524 53.72 -27.91 -69.81
C GLY A 524 54.86 -27.93 -70.83
N GLU A 525 56.00 -28.55 -70.51
CA GLU A 525 56.95 -29.12 -71.50
C GLU A 525 58.13 -29.77 -70.77
N GLU A 526 58.09 -31.10 -70.57
CA GLU A 526 59.23 -32.00 -70.81
C GLU A 526 58.84 -33.47 -70.61
N ASP A 527 58.99 -34.20 -71.72
CA ASP A 527 59.34 -35.61 -71.90
C ASP A 527 58.40 -36.75 -71.45
N ASP A 528 57.65 -37.23 -72.45
CA ASP A 528 57.81 -38.56 -73.05
C ASP A 528 58.80 -39.51 -72.34
N SER A 529 58.30 -40.64 -71.82
CA SER A 529 58.45 -41.94 -72.51
C SER A 529 58.24 -43.16 -71.59
N LYS A 530 57.55 -44.14 -72.19
CA LYS A 530 57.63 -45.61 -72.00
C LYS A 530 56.85 -46.31 -70.88
N ASP A 531 55.87 -47.08 -71.39
CA ASP A 531 55.71 -48.53 -71.23
C ASP A 531 55.75 -49.14 -69.82
N SER A 532 54.63 -49.70 -69.38
CA SER A 532 54.54 -51.14 -69.16
C SER A 532 53.11 -51.57 -68.82
N GLU A 533 52.72 -52.65 -69.47
CA GLU A 533 51.57 -53.52 -69.25
C GLU A 533 51.35 -53.93 -67.78
N GLY A 534 50.10 -54.24 -67.43
CA GLY A 534 49.77 -54.84 -66.13
C GLY A 534 48.28 -55.05 -65.88
N THR A 535 47.72 -56.06 -66.55
CA THR A 535 46.41 -56.71 -66.34
C THR A 535 46.02 -57.04 -64.90
N GLY A 536 44.71 -56.99 -64.61
CA GLY A 536 44.04 -57.75 -63.53
C GLY A 536 42.67 -57.16 -63.13
N THR A 537 41.57 -57.43 -63.86
CA THR A 537 40.55 -58.48 -63.62
C THR A 537 39.83 -58.48 -62.26
N GLY A 538 38.51 -58.28 -62.32
CA GLY A 538 37.48 -58.84 -61.42
C GLY A 538 37.21 -58.01 -60.16
N ALA A 539 35.97 -57.80 -59.69
CA ALA A 539 34.69 -58.39 -60.04
C ALA A 539 33.56 -57.50 -59.48
N GLU A 540 32.51 -57.30 -60.28
CA GLU A 540 31.11 -57.13 -59.85
C GLU A 540 30.63 -58.42 -59.14
N PRO A 541 29.57 -58.42 -58.28
CA PRO A 541 28.23 -58.04 -58.74
C PRO A 541 27.20 -57.52 -57.71
N SER A 542 26.03 -57.20 -58.27
CA SER A 542 24.65 -57.29 -57.73
C SER A 542 24.23 -56.27 -56.65
N ALA A 543 23.26 -55.39 -56.89
CA ALA A 543 21.81 -55.58 -57.17
C ALA A 543 20.97 -55.73 -55.89
N ASP A 544 19.77 -55.16 -55.95
CA ASP A 544 18.65 -55.18 -54.98
C ASP A 544 18.82 -54.21 -53.79
N GLU A 545 17.84 -53.43 -53.31
CA GLU A 545 16.38 -53.54 -53.29
C GLU A 545 15.84 -52.13 -52.91
N PHE A 546 15.10 -51.46 -53.80
CA PHE A 546 13.67 -51.11 -53.66
C PHE A 546 13.04 -51.40 -52.28
N MET A 547 12.61 -50.35 -51.56
CA MET A 547 11.46 -50.39 -50.63
C MET A 547 10.83 -49.00 -50.54
N ASP A 548 9.63 -48.94 -51.10
CA ASP A 548 8.61 -47.91 -50.92
C ASP A 548 7.90 -48.09 -49.56
N GLU A 549 7.39 -46.96 -49.04
CA GLU A 549 6.17 -46.79 -48.22
C GLU A 549 6.11 -47.30 -46.76
N PRO A 550 5.15 -46.84 -45.91
CA PRO A 550 4.07 -45.87 -46.17
C PRO A 550 3.91 -44.75 -45.12
N GLU A 551 3.06 -43.80 -45.51
CA GLU A 551 2.27 -42.90 -44.67
C GLU A 551 1.52 -43.67 -43.56
N GLY A 552 1.47 -43.09 -42.36
CA GLY A 552 0.68 -43.59 -41.23
C GLY A 552 -0.44 -42.62 -40.92
N ASP A 553 -1.63 -42.96 -41.41
CA ASP A 553 -2.92 -42.38 -41.05
C ASP A 553 -3.29 -42.63 -39.58
N GLU A 554 -4.20 -41.77 -39.11
CA GLU A 554 -4.90 -41.74 -37.83
C GLU A 554 -5.48 -43.10 -37.38
N PRO A 555 -5.84 -43.20 -36.10
CA PRO A 555 -7.25 -43.49 -35.86
C PRO A 555 -7.88 -42.61 -34.78
N GLU A 556 -9.06 -42.10 -35.15
CA GLU A 556 -10.15 -41.73 -34.27
C GLU A 556 -10.41 -42.82 -33.22
N GLY A 557 -10.36 -42.44 -31.94
CA GLY A 557 -10.74 -43.26 -30.81
C GLY A 557 -12.01 -42.71 -30.17
N SER A 558 -13.16 -43.05 -30.75
CA SER A 558 -14.48 -42.93 -30.11
C SER A 558 -14.63 -44.00 -29.01
N THR A 559 -14.95 -43.60 -27.78
CA THR A 559 -15.69 -44.46 -26.84
C THR A 559 -16.73 -43.63 -26.10
N ASN A 560 -17.98 -43.79 -26.54
CA ASN A 560 -19.15 -43.70 -25.68
C ASN A 560 -19.31 -45.05 -24.97
N GLU A 561 -19.51 -45.05 -23.66
CA GLU A 561 -20.49 -45.86 -22.91
C GLU A 561 -20.27 -45.53 -21.42
N ASP A 562 -21.17 -44.84 -20.72
CA ASP A 562 -22.53 -45.18 -20.28
C ASP A 562 -22.55 -45.64 -18.81
N GLN A 563 -23.42 -44.97 -18.06
CA GLN A 563 -24.10 -45.35 -16.81
C GLN A 563 -23.35 -45.96 -15.62
N GLY A 564 -23.57 -45.32 -14.46
CA GLY A 564 -23.35 -45.91 -13.14
C GLY A 564 -23.81 -44.98 -12.02
N GLU A 565 -25.12 -44.88 -11.81
CA GLU A 565 -25.73 -44.37 -10.57
C GLU A 565 -25.18 -45.13 -9.35
N THR A 566 -24.85 -44.43 -8.26
CA THR A 566 -25.00 -45.01 -6.92
C THR A 566 -25.25 -43.91 -5.89
N GLU A 567 -26.48 -43.90 -5.36
CA GLU A 567 -26.87 -43.22 -4.13
C GLU A 567 -26.29 -43.92 -2.89
N ARG A 568 -25.74 -43.15 -1.95
CA ARG A 568 -25.67 -43.33 -0.47
C ARG A 568 -24.65 -42.30 0.01
N GLY A 569 -24.98 -41.28 0.81
CA GLY A 569 -25.77 -41.32 2.03
C GLY A 569 -24.86 -41.73 3.18
N GLU A 570 -24.33 -40.75 3.92
CA GLU A 570 -24.23 -40.79 5.39
C GLU A 570 -23.58 -39.50 5.94
N ASP A 571 -24.24 -39.01 6.99
CA ASP A 571 -23.93 -37.87 7.82
C ASP A 571 -22.58 -38.03 8.53
N GLY A 572 -21.84 -36.93 8.66
CA GLY A 572 -20.62 -36.86 9.45
C GLY A 572 -20.37 -35.45 9.91
N ASP A 573 -20.97 -35.07 11.04
CA ASP A 573 -20.60 -33.88 11.80
C ASP A 573 -19.11 -33.94 12.16
N PRO A 574 -18.31 -32.89 11.90
CA PRO A 574 -16.96 -32.83 12.44
C PRO A 574 -17.01 -32.39 13.92
N GLU A 575 -16.64 -33.30 14.82
CA GLU A 575 -16.27 -32.98 16.20
C GLU A 575 -15.15 -31.92 16.24
N PRO A 576 -15.20 -30.95 17.17
CA PRO A 576 -14.14 -29.97 17.34
C PRO A 576 -12.89 -30.60 17.95
N SER A 577 -11.75 -30.35 17.32
CA SER A 577 -10.42 -30.74 17.81
C SER A 577 -10.06 -29.99 19.09
N PRO A 578 -9.32 -30.61 20.03
CA PRO A 578 -9.09 -30.05 21.36
C PRO A 578 -8.06 -28.92 21.37
N GLU A 579 -8.38 -27.87 22.12
CA GLU A 579 -7.48 -26.79 22.52
C GLU A 579 -6.19 -27.33 23.14
N TYR A 580 -5.05 -27.04 22.52
CA TYR A 580 -3.75 -27.13 23.16
C TYR A 580 -3.48 -25.87 23.97
N ALA A 581 -3.88 -25.88 25.25
CA ALA A 581 -3.41 -24.91 26.23
C ALA A 581 -1.94 -25.22 26.60
N VAL A 582 -1.01 -24.39 26.14
CA VAL A 582 0.38 -24.39 26.60
C VAL A 582 0.53 -23.34 27.71
N PRO A 583 0.92 -23.72 28.95
CA PRO A 583 1.18 -22.75 30.00
C PRO A 583 2.56 -22.10 29.78
N VAL A 584 2.58 -20.81 29.43
CA VAL A 584 3.81 -20.01 29.47
C VAL A 584 4.06 -19.57 30.91
N ILE A 585 5.05 -20.18 31.55
CA ILE A 585 5.63 -19.74 32.81
C ILE A 585 6.58 -18.59 32.49
N VAL A 586 6.16 -17.33 32.71
CA VAL A 586 7.08 -16.19 32.70
C VAL A 586 7.73 -16.07 34.07
N LYS A 587 9.03 -16.33 34.10
CA LYS A 587 9.91 -16.15 35.26
C LYS A 587 10.30 -14.66 35.32
N GLY A 588 9.89 -13.98 36.38
CA GLY A 588 10.16 -12.55 36.58
C GLY A 588 11.65 -12.23 36.61
N VAL A 589 12.05 -11.26 35.81
CA VAL A 589 13.30 -10.51 35.94
C VAL A 589 12.87 -9.08 36.26
N GLY A 590 13.21 -8.62 37.45
CA GLY A 590 12.94 -7.26 37.89
C GLY A 590 13.82 -6.27 37.13
N PHE A 591 13.19 -5.21 36.63
CA PHE A 591 13.84 -3.95 36.32
C PHE A 591 13.08 -2.86 37.05
N ASP A 592 13.75 -2.30 38.06
CA ASP A 592 13.45 -0.99 38.62
C ASP A 592 13.89 0.05 37.57
N GLU A 593 12.96 0.88 37.10
CA GLU A 593 13.11 2.31 36.76
C GLU A 593 11.85 2.77 36.00
N ASP A 594 11.17 3.76 36.58
CA ASP A 594 9.92 4.36 36.07
C ASP A 594 10.07 4.97 34.66
N PRO A 595 9.18 4.64 33.69
CA PRO A 595 8.98 5.47 32.51
C PRO A 595 7.70 6.32 32.60
N ASP A 596 7.84 7.57 32.19
CA ASP A 596 6.80 8.59 32.01
C ASP A 596 5.59 8.07 31.19
N PRO A 597 4.33 8.30 31.60
CA PRO A 597 3.15 7.73 30.94
C PRO A 597 2.61 8.57 29.76
N SER A 598 3.40 9.45 29.12
CA SER A 598 2.92 10.28 28.00
C SER A 598 3.75 10.16 26.71
N GLY A 599 4.51 9.08 26.55
CA GLY A 599 5.25 8.81 25.32
C GLY A 599 4.42 8.00 24.32
N THR A 600 3.77 8.68 23.38
CA THR A 600 3.28 8.07 22.14
C THR A 600 4.50 7.45 21.43
N GLY A 601 4.54 6.12 21.32
CA GLY A 601 5.64 5.40 20.69
C GLY A 601 5.69 5.69 19.19
N ILE A 602 6.54 6.64 18.79
CA ILE A 602 6.97 6.80 17.41
C ILE A 602 8.12 5.81 17.17
N VAL A 603 7.89 4.78 16.36
CA VAL A 603 8.98 3.97 15.82
C VAL A 603 9.61 4.74 14.65
N VAL A 604 10.51 5.67 14.96
CA VAL A 604 11.44 6.22 13.97
C VAL A 604 12.56 5.20 13.81
N ILE A 605 12.73 4.64 12.61
CA ILE A 605 13.89 3.81 12.29
C ILE A 605 15.13 4.71 12.31
N PRO A 606 16.10 4.52 13.22
CA PRO A 606 17.30 5.35 13.24
C PRO A 606 18.14 5.06 11.99
N GLN A 607 18.36 6.09 11.17
CA GLN A 607 19.29 6.00 10.03
C GLN A 607 20.74 5.83 10.53
N PRO A 608 21.58 5.04 9.85
CA PRO A 608 23.02 5.12 10.03
C PRO A 608 23.53 6.49 9.51
N PRO A 609 24.47 7.15 10.21
CA PRO A 609 24.98 8.45 9.79
C PRO A 609 25.71 8.33 8.44
N GLY A 610 25.14 8.94 7.39
CA GLY A 610 25.81 9.11 6.09
C GLY A 610 25.09 8.56 4.84
N ALA A 611 23.81 8.20 4.90
CA ALA A 611 23.03 7.83 3.71
C ALA A 611 22.35 9.07 3.10
N GLU A 612 22.65 9.38 1.83
CA GLU A 612 22.10 10.52 1.06
C GLU A 612 20.87 10.14 0.19
N PHE A 613 20.27 8.97 0.41
CA PHE A 613 19.08 8.54 -0.33
C PHE A 613 18.00 8.03 0.62
N ASP A 614 16.87 8.73 0.64
CA ASP A 614 15.64 8.28 1.28
C ASP A 614 15.07 7.11 0.46
N CYS A 615 15.14 5.91 1.03
CA CYS A 615 14.36 4.77 0.56
C CYS A 615 13.13 4.69 1.47
N ILE A 616 12.09 5.46 1.13
CA ILE A 616 10.81 5.38 1.81
C ILE A 616 10.08 4.17 1.22
N ILE A 617 10.01 3.09 2.00
CA ILE A 617 9.05 2.02 1.74
C ILE A 617 7.76 2.49 2.40
N TRP A 618 6.84 3.05 1.60
CA TRP A 618 5.52 3.44 2.06
C TRP A 618 4.65 2.19 2.23
N VAL A 619 4.06 2.05 3.41
CA VAL A 619 2.89 1.20 3.71
C VAL A 619 1.87 2.05 4.43
#